data_AF-A0A522IE31-F1
#
_entry.id   AF-A0A522IE31-F1
#
_cell.length_a   1.000
_cell.length_b   1.000
_cell.length_c   1.000
_cell.angle_alpha   90.00
_cell.angle_beta   90.00
_cell.angle_gamma   90.00
#
_symmetry.space_group_name_H-M   'P 1'
#
loop_
_entity.id
_entity.type
_entity.pdbx_description
1 polymer ?
#
loop_
_entity_poly.entity_id
_entity_poly.type
_entity_poly.pdbx_seq_one_letter_code
_entity_poly.pdbx_strand_id
1 'polypeptide(L)'
;ESPLEVPYGKMLWDKLIKNNDQIFMTLNGHYHGAARLPKPNEYGNAVEQMVVDYQMAYQGGNGLMRLYEFDLSNNEIKVISFSPWVPQKPTDTLNAFDQAVLTAPNEQFVIKMDFAKRFAGFNKDFQAGKPSHTSLVDKATAMILANYKDPEPVEQKPAADPEDYPHVVGTLAHWRFVGGTVGEAVKVGETVPDEAGQNPIRRGALSGGGVFGAKLDDLVWSDDRHHLSAVPGSVQFRNTGLLRLSYFLTDAAAPINAETLANGYTVEAIVKIDKDWDAGKHAWMNIMTRDGARGSLDGFKGRAPEDSPMVFAVSKLREIQWEVVPAQRGERTAKTNWSGEIMADKWVHIAIVGDNSTNETILYVEGAPVLRNVSNAPGVDTLGDAMPWVVGAGHGTMPRKGGFFGNISEIRVVGKPLTPEQWLTARRS
;
A
#
# COMPACT_ATOMS: atom_id res chain seq x y z
N GLU A 1 14.10 1.10 8.56
CA GLU A 1 13.50 -0.24 8.75
C GLU A 1 14.32 -1.01 9.77
N SER A 2 13.69 -1.90 10.54
CA SER A 2 14.39 -2.74 11.51
C SER A 2 14.55 -4.16 10.95
N PRO A 3 15.70 -4.82 11.16
CA PRO A 3 15.90 -6.19 10.71
C PRO A 3 14.86 -7.16 11.28
N LEU A 4 14.34 -8.05 10.44
CA LEU A 4 13.43 -9.12 10.82
C LEU A 4 14.11 -10.49 10.60
N GLU A 5 14.19 -11.30 11.65
CA GLU A 5 14.71 -12.67 11.54
C GLU A 5 13.58 -13.68 11.37
N VAL A 6 13.51 -14.27 10.18
CA VAL A 6 12.48 -15.25 9.79
C VAL A 6 12.94 -16.70 9.98
N PRO A 7 12.02 -17.69 10.08
CA PRO A 7 12.38 -19.09 10.35
C PRO A 7 13.42 -19.67 9.38
N TYR A 8 13.34 -19.34 8.08
CA TYR A 8 14.30 -19.81 7.09
C TYR A 8 15.70 -19.19 7.30
N GLY A 9 15.77 -17.88 7.58
CA GLY A 9 17.02 -17.19 7.89
C GLY A 9 17.68 -17.72 9.17
N LYS A 10 16.88 -17.99 10.21
CA LYS A 10 17.35 -18.63 11.46
C LYS A 10 17.89 -20.03 11.20
N MET A 11 17.21 -20.82 10.36
CA MET A 11 17.68 -22.15 9.97
C MET A 11 19.05 -22.11 9.29
N LEU A 12 19.26 -21.19 8.32
CA LEU A 12 20.57 -21.00 7.68
C LEU A 12 21.63 -20.51 8.68
N TRP A 13 21.25 -19.59 9.57
CA TRP A 13 22.14 -19.10 10.63
C TRP A 13 22.67 -20.25 11.50
N ASP A 14 21.76 -21.07 12.01
CA ASP A 14 22.09 -22.13 12.95
C ASP A 14 22.82 -23.32 12.31
N LYS A 15 22.47 -23.67 11.07
CA LYS A 15 23.00 -24.88 10.41
C LYS A 15 24.22 -24.64 9.55
N LEU A 16 24.42 -23.42 9.05
CA LEU A 16 25.48 -23.10 8.10
C LEU A 16 26.32 -21.91 8.57
N ILE A 17 25.71 -20.76 8.84
CA ILE A 17 26.48 -19.50 8.90
C ILE A 17 27.34 -19.41 10.17
N LYS A 18 26.75 -19.58 11.35
CA LYS A 18 27.43 -19.24 12.61
C LYS A 18 28.65 -20.13 12.93
N ASN A 19 28.67 -21.36 12.41
CA ASN A 19 29.75 -22.33 12.63
C ASN A 19 30.83 -22.30 11.54
N ASN A 20 30.74 -21.39 10.56
CA ASN A 20 31.64 -21.33 9.42
C ASN A 20 32.33 -19.96 9.37
N ASP A 21 33.55 -19.88 9.91
CA ASP A 21 34.25 -18.59 10.03
C ASP A 21 34.58 -17.94 8.68
N GLN A 22 34.61 -18.67 7.57
CA GLN A 22 34.81 -18.07 6.25
C GLN A 22 33.65 -17.18 5.79
N ILE A 23 32.46 -17.32 6.39
CA ILE A 23 31.29 -16.52 6.03
C ILE A 23 31.31 -15.23 6.85
N PHE A 24 31.46 -14.09 6.18
CA PHE A 24 31.51 -12.76 6.81
C PHE A 24 30.40 -11.81 6.36
N MET A 25 29.63 -12.20 5.33
CA MET A 25 28.55 -11.39 4.78
C MET A 25 27.49 -12.30 4.14
N THR A 26 26.21 -11.92 4.24
CA THR A 26 25.12 -12.52 3.46
C THR A 26 24.30 -11.43 2.77
N LEU A 27 23.96 -11.68 1.50
CA LEU A 27 23.11 -10.81 0.68
C LEU A 27 21.79 -11.55 0.45
N ASN A 28 20.70 -11.01 1.00
CA ASN A 28 19.39 -11.65 1.04
C ASN A 28 18.36 -10.80 0.25
N GLY A 29 17.22 -11.41 -0.08
CA GLY A 29 16.07 -10.76 -0.72
C GLY A 29 14.76 -11.44 -0.31
N HIS A 30 13.70 -11.29 -1.12
CA HIS A 30 12.36 -11.88 -0.92
C HIS A 30 11.56 -11.30 0.27
N TYR A 31 12.16 -10.37 1.01
CA TYR A 31 11.50 -9.56 2.03
C TYR A 31 11.74 -8.10 1.69
N HIS A 32 10.66 -7.35 1.53
CA HIS A 32 10.68 -5.99 1.00
C HIS A 32 11.48 -5.03 1.88
N GLY A 33 12.22 -4.13 1.23
CA GLY A 33 12.99 -3.07 1.85
C GLY A 33 14.49 -3.37 1.92
N ALA A 34 15.16 -2.64 2.81
CA ALA A 34 16.57 -2.77 3.07
C ALA A 34 16.87 -2.70 4.57
N ALA A 35 17.59 -3.71 5.05
CA ALA A 35 18.03 -3.78 6.44
C ALA A 35 19.39 -4.43 6.56
N ARG A 36 20.10 -4.06 7.63
CA ARG A 36 21.41 -4.63 8.00
C ARG A 36 21.38 -5.13 9.44
N LEU A 37 21.91 -6.34 9.64
CA LEU A 37 22.03 -6.98 10.95
C LEU A 37 23.42 -7.62 11.11
N PRO A 38 24.38 -6.94 11.75
CA PRO A 38 25.65 -7.55 12.12
C PRO A 38 25.45 -8.52 13.28
N LYS A 39 25.92 -9.76 13.15
CA LYS A 39 25.87 -10.77 14.23
C LYS A 39 27.21 -11.48 14.41
N PRO A 40 27.69 -11.69 15.64
CA PRO A 40 28.90 -12.49 15.86
C PRO A 40 28.63 -13.97 15.53
N ASN A 41 29.57 -14.61 14.85
CA ASN A 41 29.61 -16.06 14.68
C ASN A 41 30.23 -16.74 15.92
N GLU A 42 30.34 -18.07 15.93
CA GLU A 42 30.91 -18.84 17.06
C GLU A 42 32.42 -18.61 17.26
N TYR A 43 33.07 -17.89 16.34
CA TYR A 43 34.47 -17.48 16.42
C TYR A 43 34.63 -16.03 16.92
N GLY A 44 33.52 -15.35 17.23
CA GLY A 44 33.49 -13.96 17.71
C GLY A 44 33.62 -12.91 16.60
N ASN A 45 33.67 -13.32 15.33
CA ASN A 45 33.75 -12.41 14.18
C ASN A 45 32.35 -12.00 13.71
N ALA A 46 32.17 -10.73 13.35
CA ALA A 46 30.90 -10.27 12.79
C ALA A 46 30.62 -10.89 11.40
N VAL A 47 29.36 -11.27 11.20
CA VAL A 47 28.76 -11.61 9.92
C VAL A 47 27.75 -10.52 9.57
N GLU A 48 27.99 -9.82 8.47
CA GLU A 48 27.16 -8.74 7.97
C GLU A 48 25.98 -9.30 7.19
N GLN A 49 24.82 -9.42 7.83
CA GLN A 49 23.62 -9.92 7.15
C GLN A 49 22.80 -8.77 6.61
N MET A 50 22.47 -8.79 5.33
CA MET A 50 21.77 -7.70 4.66
C MET A 50 20.64 -8.20 3.80
N VAL A 51 19.54 -7.48 3.76
CA VAL A 51 18.46 -7.68 2.77
C VAL A 51 18.40 -6.47 1.87
N VAL A 52 18.18 -6.71 0.57
CA VAL A 52 17.95 -5.70 -0.45
C VAL A 52 16.85 -6.21 -1.38
N ASP A 53 15.66 -5.66 -1.27
CA ASP A 53 14.54 -6.01 -2.13
C ASP A 53 13.61 -4.81 -2.33
N TYR A 54 13.81 -4.09 -3.43
CA TYR A 54 13.04 -2.89 -3.76
C TYR A 54 11.79 -3.19 -4.61
N GLN A 55 11.41 -4.46 -4.82
CA GLN A 55 10.39 -4.82 -5.83
C GLN A 55 9.01 -4.21 -5.55
N MET A 56 8.73 -3.85 -4.29
CA MET A 56 7.50 -3.20 -3.85
C MET A 56 7.65 -1.70 -3.60
N ALA A 57 8.85 -1.12 -3.78
CA ALA A 57 9.02 0.32 -3.69
C ALA A 57 8.40 1.02 -4.90
N TYR A 58 8.31 2.35 -4.84
CA TYR A 58 7.76 3.20 -5.90
C TYR A 58 8.27 2.78 -7.30
N GLN A 59 7.33 2.61 -8.24
CA GLN A 59 7.56 2.10 -9.62
C GLN A 59 8.37 0.79 -9.70
N GLY A 60 8.10 -0.16 -8.79
CA GLY A 60 8.82 -1.44 -8.77
C GLY A 60 10.27 -1.29 -8.32
N GLY A 61 10.55 -0.30 -7.49
CA GLY A 61 11.88 0.01 -7.00
C GLY A 61 12.64 1.02 -7.85
N ASN A 62 12.03 1.67 -8.84
CA ASN A 62 12.67 2.74 -9.62
C ASN A 62 14.02 2.34 -10.26
N GLY A 63 14.26 1.04 -10.50
CA GLY A 63 15.55 0.52 -10.96
C GLY A 63 16.67 0.60 -9.91
N LEU A 64 16.33 0.71 -8.63
CA LEU A 64 17.28 0.78 -7.52
C LEU A 64 18.18 -0.45 -7.47
N MET A 65 19.46 -0.19 -7.24
CA MET A 65 20.52 -1.18 -7.07
C MET A 65 21.38 -0.80 -5.87
N ARG A 66 22.18 -1.76 -5.38
CA ARG A 66 23.15 -1.52 -4.32
C ARG A 66 24.57 -1.83 -4.79
N LEU A 67 25.48 -0.87 -4.57
CA LEU A 67 26.91 -1.01 -4.84
C LEU A 67 27.66 -1.26 -3.53
N TYR A 68 28.55 -2.25 -3.56
CA TYR A 68 29.49 -2.57 -2.48
C TYR A 68 30.91 -2.36 -2.98
N GLU A 69 31.61 -1.37 -2.44
CA GLU A 69 33.03 -1.15 -2.69
C GLU A 69 33.85 -1.75 -1.55
N PHE A 70 34.67 -2.75 -1.88
CA PHE A 70 35.65 -3.33 -0.96
C PHE A 70 36.96 -2.55 -1.04
N ASP A 71 37.15 -1.60 -0.12
CA ASP A 71 38.39 -0.86 0.03
C ASP A 71 39.32 -1.61 0.99
N LEU A 72 40.04 -2.58 0.41
CA LEU A 72 40.97 -3.44 1.15
C LEU A 72 42.11 -2.65 1.80
N SER A 73 42.48 -1.49 1.23
CA SER A 73 43.59 -0.68 1.72
C SER A 73 43.24 0.13 2.97
N ASN A 74 41.97 0.51 3.12
CA ASN A 74 41.47 1.25 4.27
C ASN A 74 40.67 0.38 5.25
N ASN A 75 40.59 -0.93 5.03
CA ASN A 75 39.81 -1.85 5.87
C ASN A 75 38.32 -1.46 5.95
N GLU A 76 37.74 -1.13 4.79
CA GLU A 76 36.37 -0.67 4.66
C GLU A 76 35.58 -1.42 3.57
N ILE A 77 34.28 -1.60 3.81
CA ILE A 77 33.31 -1.87 2.75
C ILE A 77 32.33 -0.70 2.73
N LYS A 78 32.33 0.07 1.65
CA LYS A 78 31.42 1.21 1.47
C LYS A 78 30.20 0.76 0.68
N VAL A 79 29.03 1.17 1.13
CA VAL A 79 27.75 0.73 0.56
C VAL A 79 26.90 1.94 0.24
N ILE A 80 26.35 1.97 -0.98
CA ILE A 80 25.32 2.94 -1.41
C ILE A 80 24.21 2.22 -2.17
N SER A 81 23.00 2.77 -2.08
CA SER A 81 21.87 2.37 -2.90
C SER A 81 21.44 3.53 -3.78
N PHE A 82 21.23 3.25 -5.05
CA PHE A 82 21.03 4.28 -6.06
C PHE A 82 20.21 3.76 -7.23
N SER A 83 19.62 4.66 -8.00
CA SER A 83 18.95 4.35 -9.25
C SER A 83 19.69 4.98 -10.43
N PRO A 84 20.19 4.18 -11.40
CA PRO A 84 20.66 4.72 -12.66
C PRO A 84 19.52 5.16 -13.59
N TRP A 85 18.27 4.78 -13.29
CA TRP A 85 17.09 5.07 -14.10
C TRP A 85 16.46 6.42 -13.77
N VAL A 86 16.39 6.78 -12.49
CA VAL A 86 15.78 8.04 -12.03
C VAL A 86 16.36 9.28 -12.74
N PRO A 87 17.70 9.42 -12.89
CA PRO A 87 18.29 10.52 -13.66
C PRO A 87 17.91 10.60 -15.14
N GLN A 88 17.37 9.52 -15.73
CA GLN A 88 17.00 9.45 -17.14
C GLN A 88 15.54 9.85 -17.39
N LYS A 89 14.74 10.03 -16.34
CA LYS A 89 13.33 10.41 -16.48
C LYS A 89 13.19 11.84 -17.01
N PRO A 90 12.15 12.13 -17.81
CA PRO A 90 11.80 13.50 -18.17
C PRO A 90 11.60 14.37 -16.93
N THR A 91 12.24 15.55 -16.89
CA THR A 91 12.24 16.45 -15.71
C THR A 91 10.84 16.82 -15.23
N ASP A 92 9.89 16.99 -16.15
CA ASP A 92 8.49 17.34 -15.89
C ASP A 92 7.65 16.20 -15.30
N THR A 93 8.18 14.97 -15.28
CA THR A 93 7.53 13.78 -14.70
C THR A 93 8.08 13.40 -13.33
N LEU A 94 9.15 14.06 -12.88
CA LEU A 94 9.78 13.80 -11.60
C LEU A 94 8.89 14.23 -10.42
N ASN A 95 8.91 13.43 -9.36
CA ASN A 95 8.22 13.75 -8.11
C ASN A 95 9.06 13.35 -6.87
N ALA A 96 8.54 13.61 -5.67
CA ALA A 96 9.26 13.39 -4.41
C ALA A 96 9.75 11.94 -4.17
N PHE A 97 9.25 10.95 -4.92
CA PHE A 97 9.69 9.56 -4.83
C PHE A 97 10.86 9.23 -5.78
N ASP A 98 11.24 10.15 -6.65
CA ASP A 98 12.35 10.01 -7.60
C ASP A 98 13.67 10.43 -6.95
N GLN A 99 14.17 9.59 -6.03
CA GLN A 99 15.50 9.78 -5.42
C GLN A 99 16.54 8.99 -6.20
N ALA A 100 17.59 9.66 -6.69
CA ALA A 100 18.64 8.98 -7.45
C ALA A 100 19.64 8.26 -6.54
N VAL A 101 19.90 8.79 -5.35
CA VAL A 101 20.78 8.19 -4.34
C VAL A 101 20.07 8.19 -2.99
N LEU A 102 19.89 7.01 -2.41
CA LEU A 102 19.20 6.86 -1.13
C LEU A 102 20.15 7.11 0.03
N THR A 103 19.74 7.96 0.98
CA THR A 103 20.59 8.44 2.08
C THR A 103 20.20 7.87 3.44
N ALA A 104 19.15 7.05 3.51
CA ALA A 104 18.73 6.45 4.77
C ALA A 104 19.82 5.52 5.35
N PRO A 105 19.88 5.29 6.68
CA PRO A 105 20.98 4.54 7.30
C PRO A 105 21.18 3.11 6.80
N ASN A 106 20.12 2.45 6.32
CA ASN A 106 20.20 1.10 5.72
C ASN A 106 20.58 1.12 4.23
N GLU A 107 20.70 2.31 3.63
CA GLU A 107 20.91 2.52 2.20
C GLU A 107 22.32 3.00 1.90
N GLN A 108 22.90 3.79 2.79
CA GLN A 108 24.25 4.32 2.70
C GLN A 108 25.00 4.16 4.03
N PHE A 109 26.05 3.35 4.03
CA PHE A 109 26.84 3.09 5.24
C PHE A 109 28.23 2.53 4.93
N VAL A 110 29.10 2.50 5.94
CA VAL A 110 30.44 1.91 5.88
C VAL A 110 30.55 0.79 6.91
N ILE A 111 31.08 -0.35 6.48
CA ILE A 111 31.48 -1.45 7.35
C ILE A 111 32.98 -1.36 7.58
N LYS A 112 33.41 -1.38 8.84
CA LYS A 112 34.82 -1.49 9.20
C LYS A 112 35.20 -2.97 9.29
N MET A 113 36.24 -3.38 8.58
CA MET A 113 36.71 -4.77 8.55
C MET A 113 38.21 -4.84 8.35
N ASP A 114 38.94 -5.29 9.37
CA ASP A 114 40.34 -5.68 9.22
C ASP A 114 40.41 -6.96 8.37
N PHE A 115 40.67 -6.81 7.07
CA PHE A 115 40.64 -7.92 6.13
C PHE A 115 41.76 -8.93 6.37
N ALA A 116 42.95 -8.46 6.76
CA ALA A 116 44.07 -9.33 7.09
C ALA A 116 43.73 -10.23 8.28
N LYS A 117 43.18 -9.65 9.36
CA LYS A 117 42.68 -10.42 10.49
C LYS A 117 41.52 -11.33 10.10
N ARG A 118 40.56 -10.80 9.32
CA ARG A 118 39.34 -11.54 8.95
C ARG A 118 39.62 -12.76 8.09
N PHE A 119 40.61 -12.67 7.20
CA PHE A 119 40.94 -13.72 6.24
C PHE A 119 42.05 -14.66 6.72
N ALA A 120 42.70 -14.38 7.84
CA ALA A 120 43.82 -15.17 8.37
C ALA A 120 43.52 -16.68 8.52
N GLY A 121 42.25 -17.06 8.73
CA GLY A 121 41.85 -18.48 8.83
C GLY A 121 42.00 -19.27 7.53
N PHE A 122 41.92 -18.63 6.36
CA PHE A 122 41.97 -19.29 5.05
C PHE A 122 42.97 -18.67 4.06
N ASN A 123 43.46 -17.46 4.35
CA ASN A 123 44.48 -16.74 3.59
C ASN A 123 45.41 -16.00 4.56
N LYS A 124 46.32 -16.74 5.19
CA LYS A 124 47.22 -16.27 6.26
C LYS A 124 48.11 -15.11 5.83
N ASP A 125 48.50 -15.10 4.56
CA ASP A 125 49.42 -14.11 4.01
C ASP A 125 48.68 -13.01 3.24
N PHE A 126 47.37 -12.82 3.49
CA PHE A 126 46.59 -11.78 2.84
C PHE A 126 47.22 -10.41 3.07
N GLN A 127 47.43 -9.69 1.97
CA GLN A 127 47.84 -8.29 1.96
C GLN A 127 46.94 -7.55 0.97
N ALA A 128 46.49 -6.36 1.35
CA ALA A 128 45.77 -5.50 0.41
C ALA A 128 46.69 -5.14 -0.76
N GLY A 129 46.17 -5.22 -1.98
CA GLY A 129 46.87 -4.74 -3.16
C GLY A 129 47.12 -3.23 -3.09
N LYS A 130 48.06 -2.73 -3.89
CA LYS A 130 48.24 -1.29 -4.05
C LYS A 130 46.96 -0.69 -4.64
N PRO A 131 46.41 0.39 -4.07
CA PRO A 131 45.22 1.05 -4.61
C PRO A 131 45.43 1.47 -6.07
N SER A 132 44.46 1.16 -6.92
CA SER A 132 44.46 1.54 -8.35
C SER A 132 43.43 2.62 -8.70
N HIS A 133 42.54 2.95 -7.77
CA HIS A 133 41.45 3.90 -7.95
C HIS A 133 41.24 4.73 -6.68
N THR A 134 40.62 5.90 -6.84
CA THR A 134 39.92 6.59 -5.74
C THR A 134 38.57 5.90 -5.46
N SER A 135 37.81 6.36 -4.47
CA SER A 135 36.55 5.71 -4.08
C SER A 135 35.59 5.56 -5.26
N LEU A 136 35.24 4.32 -5.57
CA LEU A 136 34.28 3.97 -6.60
C LEU A 136 32.86 4.38 -6.22
N VAL A 137 32.52 4.33 -4.93
CA VAL A 137 31.24 4.85 -4.40
C VAL A 137 31.10 6.34 -4.64
N ASP A 138 32.12 7.15 -4.32
CA ASP A 138 32.07 8.59 -4.55
C ASP A 138 31.99 8.91 -6.05
N LYS A 139 32.76 8.18 -6.87
CA LYS A 139 32.73 8.33 -8.33
C LYS A 139 31.37 7.96 -8.91
N ALA A 140 30.76 6.85 -8.48
CA ALA A 140 29.44 6.44 -8.92
C ALA A 140 28.39 7.47 -8.53
N THR A 141 28.38 7.92 -7.27
CA THR A 141 27.48 8.96 -6.76
C THR A 141 27.58 10.25 -7.58
N ALA A 142 28.79 10.72 -7.84
CA ALA A 142 29.02 11.91 -8.66
C ALA A 142 28.53 11.73 -10.11
N MET A 143 28.70 10.54 -10.71
CA MET A 143 28.19 10.26 -12.05
C MET A 143 26.67 10.24 -12.11
N ILE A 144 26.00 9.66 -11.10
CA ILE A 144 24.54 9.58 -11.02
C ILE A 144 23.92 10.97 -10.86
N LEU A 145 24.52 11.81 -10.02
CA LEU A 145 24.02 13.14 -9.71
C LEU A 145 24.50 14.25 -10.68
N ALA A 146 25.38 13.93 -11.63
CA ALA A 146 26.02 14.94 -12.50
C ALA A 146 25.03 15.87 -13.22
N ASN A 147 23.87 15.33 -13.63
CA ASN A 147 22.80 16.07 -14.31
C ASN A 147 21.45 15.86 -13.63
N TYR A 148 21.46 15.54 -12.34
CA TYR A 148 20.25 15.23 -11.60
C TYR A 148 20.22 15.96 -10.28
N LYS A 149 19.08 16.59 -9.99
CA LYS A 149 18.76 17.13 -8.68
C LYS A 149 17.51 16.40 -8.22
N ASP A 150 17.59 15.75 -7.06
CA ASP A 150 16.41 15.16 -6.44
C ASP A 150 15.31 16.23 -6.32
N PRO A 151 14.04 15.89 -6.63
CA PRO A 151 12.92 16.78 -6.38
C PRO A 151 12.87 17.14 -4.89
N GLU A 152 12.47 18.38 -4.59
CA GLU A 152 12.32 18.80 -3.21
C GLU A 152 11.28 17.91 -2.52
N PRO A 153 11.59 17.32 -1.35
CA PRO A 153 10.62 16.53 -0.60
C PRO A 153 9.39 17.37 -0.26
N VAL A 154 8.21 16.82 -0.48
CA VAL A 154 6.97 17.46 -0.01
C VAL A 154 6.79 17.11 1.46
N GLU A 155 6.98 18.08 2.34
CA GLU A 155 6.71 17.90 3.77
C GLU A 155 5.19 17.81 3.99
N GLN A 156 4.74 16.63 4.38
CA GLN A 156 3.34 16.42 4.74
C GLN A 156 3.09 16.95 6.15
N LYS A 157 2.15 17.90 6.25
CA LYS A 157 1.73 18.50 7.52
C LYS A 157 0.50 17.78 8.04
N PRO A 158 0.42 17.45 9.35
CA PRO A 158 -0.83 17.00 9.97
C PRO A 158 -1.95 18.03 9.80
N ALA A 159 -3.20 17.55 9.81
CA ALA A 159 -4.38 18.41 9.80
C ALA A 159 -4.41 19.29 11.06
N ALA A 160 -4.69 20.58 10.90
CA ALA A 160 -4.83 21.53 12.01
C ALA A 160 -6.16 21.36 12.76
N ASP A 161 -7.21 21.00 12.04
CA ASP A 161 -8.58 20.84 12.55
C ASP A 161 -9.37 19.84 11.68
N PRO A 162 -10.56 19.38 12.10
CA PRO A 162 -11.36 18.46 11.31
C PRO A 162 -11.77 18.94 9.92
N GLU A 163 -11.74 20.24 9.65
CA GLU A 163 -12.09 20.81 8.34
C GLU A 163 -10.83 21.20 7.53
N ASP A 164 -9.65 20.77 7.99
CA ASP A 164 -8.37 21.02 7.31
C ASP A 164 -8.06 19.93 6.27
N TYR A 165 -8.92 19.86 5.26
CA TYR A 165 -8.76 19.06 4.05
C TYR A 165 -9.32 19.83 2.85
N PRO A 166 -8.97 19.45 1.60
CA PRO A 166 -9.53 20.11 0.42
C PRO A 166 -11.01 19.76 0.23
N HIS A 167 -11.87 20.78 0.21
CA HIS A 167 -13.29 20.64 -0.11
C HIS A 167 -13.48 20.74 -1.62
N VAL A 168 -13.81 19.63 -2.27
CA VAL A 168 -13.80 19.52 -3.72
C VAL A 168 -15.23 19.54 -4.29
N VAL A 169 -15.51 20.51 -5.16
CA VAL A 169 -16.75 20.53 -5.96
C VAL A 169 -16.82 19.27 -6.84
N GLY A 170 -17.96 18.58 -6.81
CA GLY A 170 -18.15 17.28 -7.48
C GLY A 170 -17.90 16.08 -6.57
N THR A 171 -17.69 16.29 -5.26
CA THR A 171 -17.74 15.21 -4.27
C THR A 171 -19.16 14.66 -4.23
N LEU A 172 -19.28 13.36 -4.49
CA LEU A 172 -20.56 12.63 -4.53
C LEU A 172 -20.88 12.02 -3.17
N ALA A 173 -19.85 11.51 -2.48
CA ALA A 173 -19.97 11.03 -1.11
C ALA A 173 -18.64 11.25 -0.37
N HIS A 174 -18.72 11.61 0.91
CA HIS A 174 -17.59 11.63 1.83
C HIS A 174 -18.06 11.14 3.20
N TRP A 175 -17.72 9.89 3.51
CA TRP A 175 -18.05 9.24 4.76
C TRP A 175 -16.88 9.35 5.73
N ARG A 176 -17.13 9.99 6.86
CA ARG A 176 -16.16 10.23 7.93
C ARG A 176 -16.57 9.39 9.13
N PHE A 177 -15.76 8.38 9.49
CA PHE A 177 -16.10 7.42 10.53
C PHE A 177 -15.77 7.98 11.92
N VAL A 178 -16.58 8.95 12.38
CA VAL A 178 -16.51 9.57 13.71
C VAL A 178 -17.89 9.82 14.30
N GLY A 179 -17.92 10.17 15.59
CA GLY A 179 -19.13 10.59 16.31
C GLY A 179 -19.63 9.60 17.36
N GLY A 180 -19.10 8.38 17.37
CA GLY A 180 -19.37 7.40 18.42
C GLY A 180 -18.40 7.44 19.61
N THR A 181 -18.79 6.77 20.70
CA THR A 181 -17.95 6.63 21.90
C THR A 181 -16.84 5.59 21.65
N VAL A 182 -15.58 5.96 21.85
CA VAL A 182 -14.43 5.05 21.70
C VAL A 182 -14.63 3.78 22.52
N GLY A 183 -14.42 2.62 21.88
CA GLY A 183 -14.59 1.30 22.48
C GLY A 183 -16.03 0.76 22.47
N GLU A 184 -17.03 1.58 22.17
CA GLU A 184 -18.40 1.12 22.01
C GLU A 184 -18.65 0.57 20.61
N ALA A 185 -19.55 -0.41 20.53
CA ALA A 185 -19.98 -0.95 19.26
C ALA A 185 -20.88 0.03 18.50
N VAL A 186 -20.70 0.11 17.18
CA VAL A 186 -21.61 0.86 16.30
C VAL A 186 -23.00 0.20 16.35
N LYS A 187 -24.11 0.92 16.53
CA LYS A 187 -25.43 0.25 16.62
C LYS A 187 -25.91 -0.22 15.25
N VAL A 188 -26.71 -1.28 15.22
CA VAL A 188 -27.38 -1.71 13.98
C VAL A 188 -28.28 -0.58 13.48
N GLY A 189 -28.18 -0.24 12.20
CA GLY A 189 -28.88 0.90 11.60
C GLY A 189 -28.29 2.27 11.93
N GLU A 190 -27.20 2.35 12.69
CA GLU A 190 -26.50 3.60 12.95
C GLU A 190 -25.95 4.17 11.63
N THR A 191 -26.14 5.47 11.46
CA THR A 191 -25.81 6.20 10.24
C THR A 191 -24.44 6.85 10.37
N VAL A 192 -23.60 6.66 9.37
CA VAL A 192 -22.46 7.54 9.11
C VAL A 192 -22.93 8.58 8.07
N PRO A 193 -22.91 9.88 8.41
CA PRO A 193 -23.35 10.91 7.49
C PRO A 193 -22.43 10.98 6.26
N ASP A 194 -22.98 11.53 5.20
CA ASP A 194 -22.23 11.96 4.02
C ASP A 194 -22.04 13.48 4.09
N GLU A 195 -20.80 13.97 4.13
CA GLU A 195 -20.51 15.41 4.16
C GLU A 195 -20.93 16.13 2.87
N ALA A 196 -21.07 15.41 1.74
CA ALA A 196 -21.66 15.96 0.52
C ALA A 196 -23.20 16.03 0.57
N GLY A 197 -23.82 15.34 1.55
CA GLY A 197 -25.22 15.51 1.96
C GLY A 197 -26.26 14.66 1.24
N GLN A 198 -25.89 13.73 0.36
CA GLN A 198 -26.87 13.00 -0.46
C GLN A 198 -26.83 11.48 -0.31
N ASN A 199 -25.73 10.93 0.21
CA ASN A 199 -25.46 9.50 0.14
C ASN A 199 -25.00 8.92 1.48
N PRO A 200 -25.72 9.11 2.61
CA PRO A 200 -25.31 8.53 3.89
C PRO A 200 -25.28 6.99 3.82
N ILE A 201 -24.50 6.37 4.71
CA ILE A 201 -24.42 4.92 4.84
C ILE A 201 -24.89 4.47 6.23
N ARG A 202 -25.46 3.27 6.31
CA ARG A 202 -25.99 2.70 7.55
C ARG A 202 -25.41 1.34 7.85
N ARG A 203 -25.17 1.06 9.13
CA ARG A 203 -24.75 -0.28 9.57
C ARG A 203 -25.83 -1.30 9.23
N GLY A 204 -25.45 -2.35 8.51
CA GLY A 204 -26.33 -3.45 8.14
C GLY A 204 -26.83 -4.27 9.34
N ALA A 205 -27.88 -5.08 9.11
CA ALA A 205 -28.40 -6.01 10.10
C ALA A 205 -27.42 -7.15 10.41
N LEU A 206 -27.50 -7.71 11.62
CA LEU A 206 -26.65 -8.83 12.05
C LEU A 206 -27.08 -10.19 11.46
N SER A 207 -28.23 -10.24 10.78
CA SER A 207 -28.79 -11.44 10.17
C SER A 207 -29.66 -11.09 8.98
N GLY A 208 -29.76 -11.99 8.01
CA GLY A 208 -30.46 -11.74 6.74
C GLY A 208 -29.54 -11.15 5.67
N GLY A 209 -30.02 -11.00 4.44
CA GLY A 209 -29.23 -10.38 3.36
C GLY A 209 -27.89 -11.06 3.03
N GLY A 210 -27.77 -12.36 3.33
CA GLY A 210 -26.57 -13.16 3.05
C GLY A 210 -25.50 -13.08 4.11
N VAL A 211 -25.83 -12.56 5.29
CA VAL A 211 -24.94 -12.39 6.42
C VAL A 211 -25.10 -13.56 7.39
N PHE A 212 -23.98 -14.15 7.81
CA PHE A 212 -23.96 -15.27 8.75
C PHE A 212 -23.00 -15.03 9.91
N GLY A 213 -23.52 -15.02 11.13
CA GLY A 213 -22.70 -14.94 12.34
C GLY A 213 -22.11 -13.57 12.64
N ALA A 214 -22.66 -12.50 12.05
CA ALA A 214 -22.31 -11.13 12.41
C ALA A 214 -22.69 -10.85 13.87
N LYS A 215 -21.86 -10.02 14.52
CA LYS A 215 -22.02 -9.64 15.91
C LYS A 215 -21.95 -8.13 16.07
N LEU A 216 -22.59 -7.62 17.12
CA LEU A 216 -22.60 -6.19 17.39
C LEU A 216 -21.16 -5.64 17.56
N ASP A 217 -20.29 -6.39 18.24
CA ASP A 217 -18.89 -6.05 18.48
C ASP A 217 -17.96 -6.21 17.26
N ASP A 218 -18.48 -6.59 16.08
CA ASP A 218 -17.70 -6.63 14.84
C ASP A 218 -17.30 -5.23 14.37
N LEU A 219 -18.07 -4.18 14.70
CA LEU A 219 -17.73 -2.79 14.38
C LEU A 219 -17.66 -1.97 15.67
N VAL A 220 -16.50 -1.36 15.93
CA VAL A 220 -16.23 -0.62 17.18
C VAL A 220 -15.63 0.74 16.86
N TRP A 221 -16.15 1.78 17.51
CA TRP A 221 -15.62 3.13 17.40
C TRP A 221 -14.22 3.22 18.02
N SER A 222 -13.31 3.94 17.36
CA SER A 222 -11.89 4.04 17.70
C SER A 222 -11.40 5.48 17.53
N ASP A 223 -10.40 5.89 18.30
CA ASP A 223 -9.66 7.15 18.12
C ASP A 223 -8.37 6.98 17.30
N ASP A 224 -7.96 5.73 17.05
CA ASP A 224 -6.86 5.40 16.14
C ASP A 224 -7.17 5.89 14.72
N ARG A 225 -6.16 6.50 14.08
CA ARG A 225 -6.30 7.19 12.78
C ARG A 225 -4.95 7.36 12.08
N HIS A 226 -5.02 7.61 10.78
CA HIS A 226 -3.87 8.07 10.01
C HIS A 226 -3.44 9.47 10.47
N HIS A 227 -2.14 9.69 10.63
CA HIS A 227 -1.56 10.94 11.12
C HIS A 227 -1.89 12.20 10.28
N LEU A 228 -2.25 12.02 9.00
CA LEU A 228 -2.69 13.07 8.09
C LEU A 228 -4.21 13.14 7.88
N SER A 229 -4.99 12.25 8.47
CA SER A 229 -6.45 12.33 8.36
C SER A 229 -6.94 13.51 9.21
N ALA A 230 -7.83 14.34 8.65
CA ALA A 230 -8.49 15.39 9.41
C ALA A 230 -9.52 14.81 10.39
N VAL A 231 -9.95 13.57 10.18
CA VAL A 231 -10.89 12.87 11.05
C VAL A 231 -10.18 12.35 12.32
N PRO A 232 -10.67 12.69 13.53
CA PRO A 232 -10.01 12.34 14.79
C PRO A 232 -10.20 10.88 15.23
N GLY A 233 -10.74 10.00 14.39
CA GLY A 233 -11.01 8.61 14.75
C GLY A 233 -11.30 7.71 13.56
N SER A 234 -11.83 6.52 13.84
CA SER A 234 -12.18 5.52 12.85
C SER A 234 -13.21 4.53 13.38
N VAL A 235 -13.66 3.61 12.53
CA VAL A 235 -14.31 2.35 12.96
C VAL A 235 -13.34 1.20 12.75
N GLN A 236 -13.12 0.41 13.81
CA GLN A 236 -12.45 -0.89 13.72
C GLN A 236 -13.46 -1.96 13.28
N PHE A 237 -13.17 -2.61 12.16
CA PHE A 237 -13.84 -3.80 11.66
C PHE A 237 -13.09 -5.04 12.16
N ARG A 238 -13.78 -5.88 12.93
CA ARG A 238 -13.29 -7.14 13.51
C ARG A 238 -13.88 -8.36 12.80
N ASN A 239 -14.25 -8.18 11.53
CA ASN A 239 -14.79 -9.27 10.71
C ASN A 239 -13.75 -10.37 10.59
N THR A 240 -14.15 -11.63 10.65
CA THR A 240 -13.20 -12.73 10.68
C THR A 240 -13.77 -14.01 10.09
N GLY A 241 -12.89 -14.83 9.52
CA GLY A 241 -13.30 -15.96 8.70
C GLY A 241 -14.05 -15.52 7.45
N LEU A 242 -14.51 -16.49 6.67
CA LEU A 242 -15.07 -16.20 5.34
C LEU A 242 -16.46 -15.54 5.38
N LEU A 243 -17.23 -15.71 6.47
CA LEU A 243 -18.65 -15.35 6.54
C LEU A 243 -19.06 -14.42 7.69
N ARG A 244 -18.32 -14.37 8.82
CA ARG A 244 -18.66 -13.46 9.92
C ARG A 244 -18.18 -12.06 9.55
N LEU A 245 -19.14 -11.21 9.20
CA LEU A 245 -18.90 -9.83 8.79
C LEU A 245 -20.03 -8.89 9.17
N SER A 246 -19.69 -7.64 9.47
CA SER A 246 -20.56 -6.47 9.53
C SER A 246 -20.05 -5.42 8.54
N TYR A 247 -20.95 -4.57 8.07
CA TYR A 247 -20.70 -3.62 6.98
C TYR A 247 -21.65 -2.43 7.07
N PHE A 248 -21.38 -1.43 6.25
CA PHE A 248 -22.29 -0.33 5.98
C PHE A 248 -22.80 -0.40 4.54
N LEU A 249 -23.99 0.11 4.28
CA LEU A 249 -24.55 0.23 2.93
C LEU A 249 -25.19 1.59 2.72
N THR A 250 -25.19 2.09 1.49
CA THR A 250 -26.03 3.23 1.10
C THR A 250 -27.52 2.86 1.17
N ASP A 251 -28.37 3.86 1.40
CA ASP A 251 -29.83 3.69 1.27
C ASP A 251 -30.19 3.38 -0.20
N ALA A 252 -31.25 2.61 -0.44
CA ALA A 252 -31.65 2.19 -1.80
C ALA A 252 -31.91 3.37 -2.76
N ALA A 253 -32.34 4.51 -2.23
CA ALA A 253 -32.62 5.73 -2.98
C ALA A 253 -31.40 6.68 -3.08
N ALA A 254 -30.23 6.30 -2.58
CA ALA A 254 -29.03 7.13 -2.62
C ALA A 254 -28.62 7.39 -4.09
N PRO A 255 -28.52 8.65 -4.56
CA PRO A 255 -28.20 8.97 -5.95
C PRO A 255 -26.90 8.32 -6.47
N ILE A 256 -25.89 8.12 -5.61
CA ILE A 256 -24.62 7.48 -5.97
C ILE A 256 -24.79 6.02 -6.46
N ASN A 257 -25.89 5.36 -6.11
CA ASN A 257 -26.19 3.99 -6.55
C ASN A 257 -26.42 3.90 -8.06
N ALA A 258 -26.83 4.99 -8.71
CA ALA A 258 -26.99 5.06 -10.17
C ALA A 258 -25.75 5.62 -10.90
N GLU A 259 -24.81 6.22 -10.17
CA GLU A 259 -23.66 6.90 -10.77
C GLU A 259 -22.68 5.91 -11.40
N THR A 260 -22.26 6.17 -12.63
CA THR A 260 -21.31 5.31 -13.37
C THR A 260 -19.93 5.93 -13.52
N LEU A 261 -19.72 7.15 -12.99
CA LEU A 261 -18.43 7.83 -12.97
C LEU A 261 -17.84 8.00 -14.38
N ALA A 262 -18.71 8.16 -15.38
CA ALA A 262 -18.36 8.09 -16.79
C ALA A 262 -17.43 9.23 -17.25
N ASN A 263 -17.34 10.32 -16.49
CA ASN A 263 -16.50 11.49 -16.79
C ASN A 263 -15.13 11.45 -16.10
N GLY A 264 -14.75 10.30 -15.54
CA GLY A 264 -13.59 10.17 -14.67
C GLY A 264 -13.97 10.33 -13.20
N TYR A 265 -13.07 9.92 -12.32
CA TYR A 265 -13.34 9.86 -10.89
C TYR A 265 -12.09 9.87 -10.04
N THR A 266 -12.30 10.15 -8.76
CA THR A 266 -11.36 9.82 -7.70
C THR A 266 -12.09 9.12 -6.57
N VAL A 267 -11.59 7.95 -6.17
CA VAL A 267 -12.04 7.22 -4.99
C VAL A 267 -10.89 7.17 -4.00
N GLU A 268 -11.12 7.61 -2.78
CA GLU A 268 -10.13 7.63 -1.72
C GLU A 268 -10.59 6.80 -0.52
N ALA A 269 -9.65 6.15 0.15
CA ALA A 269 -9.88 5.51 1.43
C ALA A 269 -8.65 5.69 2.34
N ILE A 270 -8.89 6.00 3.61
CA ILE A 270 -7.86 5.99 4.65
C ILE A 270 -8.11 4.78 5.54
N VAL A 271 -7.23 3.79 5.48
CA VAL A 271 -7.43 2.48 6.10
C VAL A 271 -6.19 1.98 6.82
N LYS A 272 -6.38 1.07 7.78
CA LYS A 272 -5.32 0.27 8.40
C LYS A 272 -5.71 -1.20 8.35
N ILE A 273 -4.82 -2.07 7.90
CA ILE A 273 -4.98 -3.53 8.06
C ILE A 273 -4.62 -3.89 9.50
N ASP A 274 -5.46 -4.66 10.19
CA ASP A 274 -5.20 -5.01 11.59
C ASP A 274 -3.92 -5.85 11.74
N LYS A 275 -3.19 -5.64 12.84
CA LYS A 275 -1.95 -6.35 13.17
C LYS A 275 -2.11 -7.87 13.23
N ASP A 276 -3.31 -8.35 13.58
CA ASP A 276 -3.63 -9.78 13.72
C ASP A 276 -4.16 -10.39 12.41
N TRP A 277 -3.94 -9.72 11.28
CA TRP A 277 -4.35 -10.22 9.97
C TRP A 277 -3.74 -11.61 9.70
N ASP A 278 -4.54 -12.49 9.10
CA ASP A 278 -4.19 -13.87 8.82
C ASP A 278 -4.73 -14.26 7.45
N ALA A 279 -3.88 -14.86 6.62
CA ALA A 279 -4.22 -15.20 5.24
C ALA A 279 -5.33 -16.26 5.14
N GLY A 280 -5.46 -17.13 6.15
CA GLY A 280 -6.50 -18.15 6.18
C GLY A 280 -7.88 -17.60 6.54
N LYS A 281 -7.94 -16.45 7.23
CA LYS A 281 -9.18 -15.84 7.72
C LYS A 281 -9.60 -14.58 6.97
N HIS A 282 -8.65 -13.77 6.53
CA HIS A 282 -8.87 -12.37 6.14
C HIS A 282 -8.40 -12.05 4.71
N ALA A 283 -7.93 -13.05 3.95
CA ALA A 283 -7.63 -12.86 2.53
C ALA A 283 -8.90 -12.49 1.74
N TRP A 284 -8.74 -11.62 0.73
CA TRP A 284 -9.84 -11.15 -0.12
C TRP A 284 -10.92 -10.38 0.65
N MET A 285 -10.50 -9.65 1.69
CA MET A 285 -11.38 -8.76 2.44
C MET A 285 -11.64 -7.46 1.67
N ASN A 286 -12.81 -6.84 1.83
CA ASN A 286 -13.25 -5.73 1.00
C ASN A 286 -13.36 -4.43 1.79
N ILE A 287 -12.64 -3.39 1.34
CA ILE A 287 -12.80 -2.02 1.85
C ILE A 287 -14.15 -1.48 1.38
N MET A 288 -14.42 -1.60 0.08
CA MET A 288 -15.67 -1.12 -0.52
C MET A 288 -16.04 -1.91 -1.77
N THR A 289 -17.32 -2.21 -1.97
CA THR A 289 -17.82 -2.82 -3.20
C THR A 289 -19.10 -2.16 -3.67
N ARG A 290 -19.52 -2.50 -4.89
CA ARG A 290 -20.87 -2.21 -5.39
C ARG A 290 -21.63 -3.51 -5.50
N ASP A 291 -22.79 -3.62 -4.86
CA ASP A 291 -23.58 -4.85 -4.89
C ASP A 291 -23.97 -5.23 -6.32
N GLY A 292 -24.02 -6.55 -6.57
CA GLY A 292 -24.50 -7.12 -7.84
C GLY A 292 -23.54 -8.13 -8.46
N ALA A 293 -24.05 -9.11 -9.20
CA ALA A 293 -23.21 -10.03 -9.96
C ALA A 293 -22.79 -9.39 -11.29
N ARG A 294 -21.49 -9.13 -11.48
CA ARG A 294 -20.98 -8.52 -12.71
C ARG A 294 -21.25 -9.34 -13.97
N GLY A 295 -21.52 -10.64 -13.85
CA GLY A 295 -21.99 -11.49 -14.93
C GLY A 295 -23.36 -11.13 -15.49
N SER A 296 -24.16 -10.37 -14.73
CA SER A 296 -25.46 -9.85 -15.17
C SER A 296 -25.37 -8.52 -15.90
N LEU A 297 -24.18 -7.91 -15.98
CA LEU A 297 -23.94 -6.72 -16.75
C LEU A 297 -23.99 -7.05 -18.25
N ASP A 298 -24.73 -6.26 -19.02
CA ASP A 298 -24.81 -6.45 -20.47
C ASP A 298 -23.42 -6.40 -21.10
N GLY A 299 -23.13 -7.34 -22.01
CA GLY A 299 -21.82 -7.45 -22.67
C GLY A 299 -20.66 -8.00 -21.83
N PHE A 300 -20.84 -8.39 -20.56
CA PHE A 300 -19.75 -8.96 -19.76
C PHE A 300 -19.31 -10.35 -20.28
N LYS A 301 -17.99 -10.51 -20.51
CA LYS A 301 -17.35 -11.76 -20.98
C LYS A 301 -16.10 -12.15 -20.16
N GLY A 302 -16.07 -11.75 -18.89
CA GLY A 302 -14.94 -11.97 -17.98
C GLY A 302 -15.01 -13.23 -17.13
N ARG A 303 -13.97 -13.42 -16.31
CA ARG A 303 -13.95 -14.41 -15.22
C ARG A 303 -14.71 -13.90 -14.00
N ALA A 304 -15.01 -14.80 -13.07
CA ALA A 304 -15.71 -14.52 -11.82
C ALA A 304 -16.99 -13.67 -12.01
N PRO A 305 -17.95 -14.14 -12.85
CA PRO A 305 -19.23 -13.44 -13.06
C PRO A 305 -20.04 -13.21 -11.77
N GLU A 306 -19.74 -13.96 -10.72
CA GLU A 306 -20.36 -13.89 -9.41
C GLU A 306 -19.85 -12.76 -8.50
N ASP A 307 -18.82 -12.01 -8.90
CA ASP A 307 -18.25 -10.90 -8.12
C ASP A 307 -18.93 -9.56 -8.45
N SER A 308 -18.66 -8.54 -7.63
CA SER A 308 -19.18 -7.18 -7.79
C SER A 308 -18.68 -6.48 -9.08
N PRO A 309 -19.49 -5.57 -9.69
CA PRO A 309 -19.02 -4.64 -10.73
C PRO A 309 -17.82 -3.79 -10.30
N MET A 310 -17.73 -3.49 -9.00
CA MET A 310 -16.63 -2.76 -8.37
C MET A 310 -16.15 -3.52 -7.14
N VAL A 311 -14.86 -3.84 -7.09
CA VAL A 311 -14.20 -4.50 -5.97
C VAL A 311 -13.01 -3.66 -5.54
N PHE A 312 -13.10 -3.04 -4.37
CA PHE A 312 -12.00 -2.39 -3.67
C PHE A 312 -11.61 -3.26 -2.48
N ALA A 313 -10.57 -4.07 -2.64
CA ALA A 313 -10.27 -5.18 -1.75
C ALA A 313 -8.79 -5.25 -1.35
N VAL A 314 -8.51 -6.17 -0.43
CA VAL A 314 -7.17 -6.52 0.05
C VAL A 314 -6.93 -8.01 -0.19
N SER A 315 -5.88 -8.31 -0.96
CA SER A 315 -5.52 -9.64 -1.43
C SER A 315 -4.98 -10.56 -0.32
N LYS A 316 -4.71 -11.82 -0.66
CA LYS A 316 -3.99 -12.76 0.22
C LYS A 316 -2.55 -12.32 0.54
N LEU A 317 -1.96 -11.43 -0.26
CA LEU A 317 -0.63 -10.86 -0.02
C LEU A 317 -0.73 -9.45 0.58
N ARG A 318 -1.91 -9.06 1.08
CA ARG A 318 -2.21 -7.69 1.55
C ARG A 318 -2.02 -6.62 0.49
N GLU A 319 -2.15 -6.96 -0.79
CA GLU A 319 -2.14 -5.97 -1.87
C GLU A 319 -3.52 -5.34 -1.99
N ILE A 320 -3.58 -4.04 -2.22
CA ILE A 320 -4.80 -3.36 -2.61
C ILE A 320 -5.18 -3.76 -4.04
N GLN A 321 -6.43 -4.16 -4.20
CA GLN A 321 -7.08 -4.42 -5.46
C GLN A 321 -8.11 -3.32 -5.72
N TRP A 322 -8.05 -2.68 -6.88
CA TRP A 322 -9.15 -1.92 -7.43
C TRP A 322 -9.56 -2.55 -8.75
N GLU A 323 -10.68 -3.27 -8.74
CA GLU A 323 -11.19 -3.96 -9.91
C GLU A 323 -12.55 -3.42 -10.30
N VAL A 324 -12.69 -3.03 -11.57
CA VAL A 324 -13.93 -2.45 -12.09
C VAL A 324 -14.33 -3.12 -13.40
N VAL A 325 -15.64 -3.24 -13.63
CA VAL A 325 -16.17 -3.42 -14.98
C VAL A 325 -16.41 -2.03 -15.56
N PRO A 326 -15.72 -1.67 -16.66
CA PRO A 326 -15.88 -0.33 -17.24
C PRO A 326 -17.31 -0.05 -17.69
N ALA A 327 -17.73 1.20 -17.53
CA ALA A 327 -19.01 1.75 -17.97
C ALA A 327 -18.97 2.07 -19.47
N GLN A 328 -18.96 1.02 -20.29
CA GLN A 328 -18.90 1.11 -21.75
C GLN A 328 -19.87 0.15 -22.43
N ARG A 329 -20.21 0.44 -23.69
CA ARG A 329 -21.04 -0.43 -24.52
C ARG A 329 -20.20 -1.56 -25.13
N GLY A 330 -20.87 -2.67 -25.46
CA GLY A 330 -20.26 -3.81 -26.14
C GLY A 330 -19.55 -4.77 -25.19
N GLU A 331 -18.62 -5.56 -25.73
CA GLU A 331 -17.89 -6.56 -24.95
C GLU A 331 -16.97 -5.90 -23.91
N ARG A 332 -17.01 -6.44 -22.69
CA ARG A 332 -16.24 -5.91 -21.57
C ARG A 332 -15.82 -7.00 -20.59
N THR A 333 -14.68 -6.74 -19.96
CA THR A 333 -14.07 -7.57 -18.93
C THR A 333 -13.67 -6.69 -17.77
N ALA A 334 -13.53 -7.27 -16.57
CA ALA A 334 -13.02 -6.55 -15.43
C ALA A 334 -11.57 -6.10 -15.67
N LYS A 335 -11.23 -4.91 -15.18
CA LYS A 335 -9.90 -4.30 -15.24
C LYS A 335 -9.43 -4.04 -13.82
N THR A 336 -8.18 -4.36 -13.53
CA THR A 336 -7.69 -4.44 -12.15
C THR A 336 -6.37 -3.71 -11.96
N ASN A 337 -6.37 -2.70 -11.10
CA ASN A 337 -5.16 -2.12 -10.52
C ASN A 337 -4.72 -2.93 -9.30
N TRP A 338 -3.41 -3.02 -9.09
CA TRP A 338 -2.82 -3.74 -7.98
C TRP A 338 -1.67 -2.97 -7.34
N SER A 339 -1.73 -2.75 -6.03
CA SER A 339 -0.57 -2.26 -5.28
C SER A 339 0.46 -3.37 -5.03
N GLY A 340 1.57 -3.00 -4.38
CA GLY A 340 2.38 -3.96 -3.62
C GLY A 340 1.76 -4.31 -2.27
N GLU A 341 2.47 -5.09 -1.46
CA GLU A 341 2.02 -5.43 -0.10
C GLU A 341 1.82 -4.18 0.77
N ILE A 342 0.67 -4.13 1.48
CA ILE A 342 0.44 -3.20 2.58
C ILE A 342 0.81 -3.87 3.90
N MET A 343 1.67 -3.20 4.66
CA MET A 343 2.09 -3.69 5.97
C MET A 343 0.93 -3.61 6.96
N ALA A 344 0.67 -4.72 7.67
CA ALA A 344 -0.27 -4.73 8.77
C ALA A 344 0.15 -3.74 9.88
N ASP A 345 -0.83 -3.24 10.62
CA ASP A 345 -0.70 -2.23 11.67
C ASP A 345 -0.12 -0.88 11.19
N LYS A 346 -0.21 -0.59 9.89
CA LYS A 346 0.11 0.73 9.33
C LYS A 346 -1.11 1.32 8.66
N TRP A 347 -1.39 2.57 9.00
CA TRP A 347 -2.36 3.36 8.27
C TRP A 347 -1.80 3.73 6.89
N VAL A 348 -2.67 3.71 5.89
CA VAL A 348 -2.40 4.17 4.53
C VAL A 348 -3.58 4.96 3.99
N HIS A 349 -3.29 6.04 3.26
CA HIS A 349 -4.16 6.68 2.30
C HIS A 349 -4.01 6.01 0.94
N ILE A 350 -5.15 5.68 0.35
CA ILE A 350 -5.25 5.11 -0.98
C ILE A 350 -6.08 6.08 -1.81
N ALA A 351 -5.58 6.45 -2.99
CA ALA A 351 -6.34 7.20 -3.98
C ALA A 351 -6.37 6.43 -5.31
N ILE A 352 -7.53 6.31 -5.92
CA ILE A 352 -7.71 5.74 -7.25
C ILE A 352 -8.25 6.83 -8.16
N VAL A 353 -7.46 7.24 -9.15
CA VAL A 353 -7.78 8.33 -10.06
C VAL A 353 -8.02 7.76 -11.45
N GLY A 354 -9.29 7.75 -11.89
CA GLY A 354 -9.67 7.44 -13.26
C GLY A 354 -9.75 8.72 -14.09
N ASP A 355 -8.81 8.91 -15.01
CA ASP A 355 -8.74 10.09 -15.88
C ASP A 355 -8.97 9.69 -17.35
N ASN A 356 -10.10 10.13 -17.89
CA ASN A 356 -10.46 9.85 -19.28
C ASN A 356 -9.58 10.62 -20.29
N SER A 357 -8.91 11.70 -19.89
CA SER A 357 -8.06 12.49 -20.78
C SER A 357 -6.74 11.79 -21.08
N THR A 358 -6.18 11.09 -20.09
CA THR A 358 -5.01 10.22 -20.22
C THR A 358 -5.39 8.78 -20.57
N ASN A 359 -6.67 8.43 -20.39
CA ASN A 359 -7.21 7.08 -20.58
C ASN A 359 -6.59 6.05 -19.62
N GLU A 360 -6.25 6.51 -18.41
CA GLU A 360 -5.62 5.72 -17.36
C GLU A 360 -6.45 5.74 -16.08
N THR A 361 -6.40 4.63 -15.34
CA THR A 361 -6.78 4.60 -13.93
C THR A 361 -5.53 4.31 -13.15
N ILE A 362 -5.13 5.23 -12.28
CA ILE A 362 -3.91 5.13 -11.49
C ILE A 362 -4.29 4.94 -10.02
N LEU A 363 -3.76 3.89 -9.40
CA LEU A 363 -3.86 3.66 -7.97
C LEU A 363 -2.60 4.22 -7.29
N TYR A 364 -2.81 4.95 -6.20
CA TYR A 364 -1.79 5.56 -5.38
C TYR A 364 -1.90 5.00 -3.95
N VAL A 365 -0.75 4.74 -3.33
CA VAL A 365 -0.65 4.40 -1.90
C VAL A 365 0.32 5.41 -1.28
N GLU A 366 -0.12 6.11 -0.24
CA GLU A 366 0.67 7.20 0.38
C GLU A 366 1.16 8.24 -0.65
N GLY A 367 0.32 8.48 -1.67
CA GLY A 367 0.60 9.36 -2.80
C GLY A 367 1.60 8.86 -3.83
N ALA A 368 2.18 7.67 -3.65
CA ALA A 368 3.04 7.03 -4.65
C ALA A 368 2.20 6.24 -5.67
N PRO A 369 2.27 6.53 -6.99
CA PRO A 369 1.61 5.69 -7.97
C PRO A 369 2.17 4.28 -7.97
N VAL A 370 1.29 3.27 -7.96
CA VAL A 370 1.68 1.86 -8.01
C VAL A 370 2.04 1.43 -9.43
N LEU A 371 2.75 0.32 -9.58
CA LEU A 371 3.24 -0.12 -10.89
C LEU A 371 2.15 -0.75 -11.77
N ARG A 372 1.26 -1.56 -11.20
CA ARG A 372 0.25 -2.33 -11.95
C ARG A 372 -1.05 -1.54 -12.07
N ASN A 373 -1.07 -0.61 -13.03
CA ASN A 373 -2.25 0.17 -13.38
C ASN A 373 -2.89 -0.28 -14.69
N VAL A 374 -4.11 0.22 -14.95
CA VAL A 374 -4.88 -0.13 -16.15
C VAL A 374 -5.16 1.10 -17.00
N SER A 375 -5.26 0.87 -18.30
CA SER A 375 -5.73 1.85 -19.28
C SER A 375 -7.03 1.33 -19.92
N ASN A 376 -7.80 2.22 -20.56
CA ASN A 376 -9.09 1.87 -21.20
C ASN A 376 -10.10 1.24 -20.22
N ALA A 377 -10.26 1.84 -19.05
CA ALA A 377 -11.23 1.41 -18.03
C ALA A 377 -12.14 2.59 -17.59
N PRO A 378 -12.93 3.19 -18.50
CA PRO A 378 -13.75 4.35 -18.17
C PRO A 378 -14.85 3.99 -17.17
N GLY A 379 -15.00 4.82 -16.14
CA GLY A 379 -16.07 4.71 -15.15
C GLY A 379 -16.14 3.37 -14.40
N VAL A 380 -17.26 3.16 -13.71
CA VAL A 380 -17.56 1.99 -12.89
C VAL A 380 -19.03 1.65 -13.10
N ASP A 381 -19.33 0.55 -13.76
CA ASP A 381 -20.73 0.26 -14.09
C ASP A 381 -21.57 -0.22 -12.89
N THR A 382 -22.88 -0.26 -13.09
CA THR A 382 -23.91 -0.68 -12.13
C THR A 382 -24.92 -1.63 -12.74
N LEU A 383 -25.55 -2.46 -11.92
CA LEU A 383 -26.73 -3.24 -12.32
C LEU A 383 -28.05 -2.47 -12.14
N GLY A 384 -28.02 -1.28 -11.54
CA GLY A 384 -29.20 -0.44 -11.37
C GLY A 384 -29.06 0.61 -10.28
N ASP A 385 -30.04 1.49 -10.22
CA ASP A 385 -30.17 2.60 -9.25
C ASP A 385 -30.44 2.14 -7.81
N ALA A 386 -30.92 0.91 -7.61
CA ALA A 386 -31.13 0.34 -6.29
C ALA A 386 -29.94 -0.47 -5.76
N MET A 387 -28.83 -0.58 -6.51
CA MET A 387 -27.67 -1.38 -6.11
C MET A 387 -26.76 -0.59 -5.16
N PRO A 388 -26.70 -0.95 -3.87
CA PRO A 388 -25.99 -0.15 -2.91
C PRO A 388 -24.47 -0.24 -3.08
N TRP A 389 -23.81 0.82 -2.65
CA TRP A 389 -22.40 0.79 -2.30
C TRP A 389 -22.28 0.20 -0.89
N VAL A 390 -21.28 -0.65 -0.68
CA VAL A 390 -21.08 -1.39 0.57
C VAL A 390 -19.67 -1.16 1.07
N VAL A 391 -19.54 -0.77 2.33
CA VAL A 391 -18.25 -0.55 3.00
C VAL A 391 -18.00 -1.66 4.02
N GLY A 392 -16.85 -2.33 3.90
CA GLY A 392 -16.38 -3.35 4.84
C GLY A 392 -16.80 -4.78 4.54
N ALA A 393 -17.45 -5.06 3.41
CA ALA A 393 -17.78 -6.41 2.96
C ALA A 393 -17.94 -6.48 1.44
N GLY A 394 -17.77 -7.67 0.87
CA GLY A 394 -17.99 -7.93 -0.55
C GLY A 394 -19.32 -8.61 -0.83
N HIS A 395 -19.85 -8.39 -2.04
CA HIS A 395 -21.08 -9.05 -2.50
C HIS A 395 -21.27 -8.98 -4.01
N GLY A 396 -21.05 -10.11 -4.69
CA GLY A 396 -21.58 -10.30 -6.04
C GLY A 396 -22.66 -11.39 -6.13
N THR A 397 -22.65 -12.39 -5.24
CA THR A 397 -23.75 -13.36 -5.05
C THR A 397 -23.88 -13.73 -3.57
N MET A 398 -25.01 -14.34 -3.18
CA MET A 398 -25.27 -14.76 -1.80
C MET A 398 -24.50 -16.05 -1.44
N PRO A 399 -23.90 -16.16 -0.24
CA PRO A 399 -23.82 -15.16 0.84
C PRO A 399 -22.73 -14.10 0.65
N ARG A 400 -22.82 -13.01 1.44
CA ARG A 400 -21.74 -12.00 1.57
C ARG A 400 -20.48 -12.65 2.14
N LYS A 401 -19.32 -12.21 1.66
CA LYS A 401 -18.01 -12.74 2.05
C LYS A 401 -16.97 -11.63 2.11
N GLY A 402 -15.80 -11.97 2.65
CA GLY A 402 -14.63 -11.08 2.62
C GLY A 402 -14.88 -9.79 3.40
N GLY A 403 -15.31 -9.91 4.66
CA GLY A 403 -15.45 -8.75 5.54
C GLY A 403 -14.09 -8.12 5.87
N PHE A 404 -14.02 -6.79 5.86
CA PHE A 404 -12.80 -6.05 6.21
C PHE A 404 -12.34 -6.32 7.64
N PHE A 405 -11.04 -6.47 7.84
CA PHE A 405 -10.40 -6.67 9.13
C PHE A 405 -9.30 -5.63 9.34
N GLY A 406 -9.59 -4.59 10.11
CA GLY A 406 -8.79 -3.37 10.16
C GLY A 406 -9.57 -2.15 10.64
N ASN A 407 -9.06 -0.96 10.36
CA ASN A 407 -9.75 0.30 10.63
C ASN A 407 -10.00 1.08 9.34
N ILE A 408 -11.13 1.78 9.26
CA ILE A 408 -11.44 2.75 8.19
C ILE A 408 -11.73 4.10 8.85
N SER A 409 -10.99 5.13 8.46
CA SER A 409 -11.16 6.51 8.96
C SER A 409 -12.11 7.29 8.06
N GLU A 410 -11.85 7.27 6.74
CA GLU A 410 -12.57 8.07 5.76
C GLU A 410 -12.64 7.34 4.43
N ILE A 411 -13.75 7.54 3.70
CA ILE A 411 -13.88 7.18 2.29
C ILE A 411 -14.49 8.38 1.56
N ARG A 412 -13.95 8.74 0.40
CA ARG A 412 -14.47 9.82 -0.44
C ARG A 412 -14.58 9.38 -1.89
N VAL A 413 -15.68 9.72 -2.53
CA VAL A 413 -15.95 9.47 -3.95
C VAL A 413 -16.23 10.81 -4.63
N VAL A 414 -15.46 11.12 -5.67
CA VAL A 414 -15.55 12.38 -6.42
C VAL A 414 -15.73 12.07 -7.90
N GLY A 415 -16.71 12.69 -8.54
CA GLY A 415 -17.06 12.47 -9.96
C GLY A 415 -16.11 13.15 -10.96
N LYS A 416 -14.82 13.27 -10.63
CA LYS A 416 -13.76 13.78 -11.51
C LYS A 416 -12.37 13.31 -11.04
N PRO A 417 -11.36 13.26 -11.92
CA PRO A 417 -9.99 13.01 -11.50
C PRO A 417 -9.45 14.17 -10.63
N LEU A 418 -8.72 13.84 -9.58
CA LEU A 418 -8.12 14.78 -8.64
C LEU A 418 -6.60 14.72 -8.68
N THR A 419 -5.96 15.86 -8.44
CA THR A 419 -4.51 15.95 -8.22
C THR A 419 -4.16 15.74 -6.75
N PRO A 420 -2.89 15.44 -6.40
CA PRO A 420 -2.46 15.22 -5.02
C PRO A 420 -2.83 16.35 -4.04
N GLU A 421 -2.84 17.60 -4.48
CA GLU A 421 -3.19 18.78 -3.68
C GLU A 421 -4.67 18.83 -3.29
N GLN A 422 -5.50 18.00 -3.94
CA GLN A 422 -6.93 17.91 -3.71
C GLN A 422 -7.32 16.69 -2.86
N TRP A 423 -6.37 15.80 -2.52
CA TRP A 423 -6.64 14.58 -1.74
C TRP A 423 -6.88 14.85 -0.25
N LEU A 424 -7.48 13.89 0.45
CA LEU A 424 -7.81 13.98 1.88
C LEU A 424 -6.59 14.19 2.79
N THR A 425 -5.39 13.83 2.32
CA THR A 425 -4.12 14.00 3.05
C THR A 425 -3.42 15.34 2.77
N ALA A 426 -3.92 16.12 1.82
CA ALA A 426 -3.52 17.50 1.63
C ALA A 426 -4.23 18.41 2.64
N ARG A 427 -3.76 19.67 2.74
CA ARG A 427 -4.34 20.68 3.64
C ARG A 427 -5.25 21.62 2.89
N ARG A 428 -6.18 22.25 3.62
CA ARG A 428 -7.05 23.28 3.07
C ARG A 428 -6.18 24.41 2.48
N SER A 429 -6.48 24.78 1.24
CA SER A 429 -5.82 25.87 0.51
C SER A 429 -6.15 27.24 1.07
#